data_AF-A0A7C5BHU9-F1
#
_entry.id   AF-A0A7C5BHU9-F1
#
_cell.length_a   1.000
_cell.length_b   1.000
_cell.length_c   1.000
_cell.angle_alpha   90.00
_cell.angle_beta   90.00
_cell.angle_gamma   90.00
#
_symmetry.space_group_name_H-M   'P 1'
#
loop_
_entity.id
_entity.type
_entity.pdbx_description
1 polymer ?
#
loop_
_entity_poly.entity_id
_entity_poly.type
_entity_poly.pdbx_seq_one_letter_code
_entity_poly.pdbx_strand_id
1 'polypeptide(L)'
;MKIIDEILQAKGRRKLHMTLIDPASQTAERAGKIAKEAGMAGSDYILIGGSTSVSSEMVDSTVDEIKKVSGLKTILFPGSTEMISRKADAIFYMSLLNSRNIKFIMGY
;
A
#
# COMPACT_ATOMS: atom_id res chain seq x y z
N MET A 1 -12.66 -6.20 -11.49
CA MET A 1 -12.94 -6.97 -10.25
C MET A 1 -12.37 -6.20 -9.07
N LYS A 2 -13.00 -6.21 -7.89
CA LYS A 2 -12.46 -5.48 -6.72
C LYS A 2 -11.31 -6.28 -6.12
N ILE A 3 -10.33 -5.60 -5.52
CA ILE A 3 -9.18 -6.26 -4.88
C ILE A 3 -9.62 -7.23 -3.77
N ILE A 4 -10.65 -6.89 -3.00
CA ILE A 4 -11.18 -7.79 -1.96
C ILE A 4 -11.71 -9.11 -2.55
N ASP A 5 -12.36 -9.06 -3.72
CA ASP A 5 -12.88 -10.26 -4.37
C ASP A 5 -11.73 -11.16 -4.83
N GLU A 6 -10.65 -10.58 -5.36
CA GLU A 6 -9.43 -11.30 -5.74
C GLU A 6 -8.76 -11.98 -4.53
N ILE A 7 -8.66 -11.25 -3.41
CA ILE A 7 -8.10 -11.79 -2.17
C ILE A 7 -8.93 -12.97 -1.65
N LEU A 8 -10.26 -12.83 -1.66
CA LEU A 8 -11.17 -13.89 -1.22
C LEU A 8 -11.12 -15.12 -2.13
N GLN A 9 -10.97 -14.94 -3.45
CA GLN A 9 -10.81 -16.05 -4.41
C GLN A 9 -9.51 -16.82 -4.22
N ALA A 10 -8.43 -16.16 -3.81
CA ALA A 10 -7.15 -16.82 -3.54
C ALA A 10 -7.18 -17.70 -2.28
N LYS A 11 -8.08 -17.40 -1.33
CA LYS A 11 -8.22 -18.12 -0.06
C LYS A 11 -8.45 -19.62 -0.30
N GLY A 12 -7.57 -20.44 0.28
CA GLY A 12 -7.63 -21.90 0.15
C GLY A 12 -7.07 -22.48 -1.16
N ARG A 13 -6.72 -21.62 -2.15
CA ARG A 13 -6.13 -22.04 -3.43
C ARG A 13 -4.62 -21.80 -3.48
N ARG A 14 -4.18 -20.64 -3.00
CA ARG A 14 -2.76 -20.28 -2.86
C ARG A 14 -2.55 -19.25 -1.76
N LYS A 15 -1.29 -19.00 -1.40
CA LYS A 15 -0.92 -17.87 -0.55
C LYS A 15 -0.77 -16.62 -1.40
N LEU A 16 -1.03 -15.46 -0.78
CA LEU A 16 -0.75 -14.16 -1.35
C LEU A 16 0.49 -13.58 -0.68
N HIS A 17 1.32 -12.93 -1.47
CA HIS A 17 2.44 -12.14 -1.00
C HIS A 17 2.19 -10.67 -1.35
N MET A 18 2.50 -9.76 -0.42
CA MET A 18 2.40 -8.32 -0.65
C MET A 18 3.67 -7.65 -0.17
N THR A 19 4.24 -6.76 -0.99
CA THR A 19 5.46 -6.03 -0.63
C THR A 19 5.10 -4.66 -0.08
N LEU A 20 5.52 -4.34 1.13
CA LEU A 20 5.35 -3.01 1.72
C LEU A 20 6.51 -2.09 1.33
N ILE A 21 6.18 -0.91 0.82
CA ILE A 21 7.12 0.15 0.47
C ILE A 21 6.76 1.41 1.26
N ASP A 22 7.70 1.91 2.06
CA ASP A 22 7.56 3.17 2.79
C ASP A 22 7.96 4.34 1.88
N PRO A 23 7.02 5.22 1.46
CA PRO A 23 7.34 6.32 0.55
C PRO A 23 8.36 7.32 1.11
N ALA A 24 8.56 7.40 2.44
CA ALA A 24 9.57 8.27 3.03
C ALA A 24 11.01 7.75 2.90
N SER A 25 11.18 6.46 2.62
CA SER A 25 12.49 5.80 2.70
C SER A 25 13.32 5.90 1.42
N GLN A 26 12.73 6.35 0.31
CA GLN A 26 13.39 6.42 -0.99
C GLN A 26 12.67 7.36 -1.97
N THR A 27 13.28 7.61 -3.14
CA THR A 27 12.62 8.33 -4.24
C THR A 27 11.54 7.47 -4.90
N ALA A 28 10.57 8.11 -5.56
CA ALA A 28 9.52 7.42 -6.31
C ALA A 28 10.09 6.46 -7.38
N GLU A 29 11.15 6.87 -8.09
CA GLU A 29 11.83 6.03 -9.08
C GLU A 29 12.42 4.76 -8.45
N ARG A 30 13.03 4.88 -7.27
CA ARG A 30 13.55 3.72 -6.55
C ARG A 30 12.42 2.82 -6.05
N ALA A 31 11.32 3.39 -5.58
CA ALA A 31 10.12 2.63 -5.21
C ALA A 31 9.54 1.84 -6.39
N GLY A 32 9.47 2.46 -7.58
CA GLY A 32 9.05 1.79 -8.82
C GLY A 32 9.95 0.62 -9.20
N LYS A 33 11.28 0.78 -9.07
CA LYS A 33 12.25 -0.32 -9.29
C LYS A 33 12.03 -1.47 -8.31
N ILE A 34 11.89 -1.17 -7.02
CA ILE A 34 11.61 -2.19 -5.97
C ILE A 34 10.30 -2.92 -6.28
N ALA A 35 9.23 -2.20 -6.64
CA ALA A 35 7.95 -2.81 -6.98
C ALA A 35 8.03 -3.73 -8.21
N LYS A 36 8.81 -3.34 -9.23
CA LYS A 36 9.04 -4.18 -10.41
C LYS A 36 9.78 -5.46 -10.06
N GLU A 37 10.86 -5.36 -9.29
CA GLU A 37 11.63 -6.52 -8.80
C GLU A 37 10.75 -7.42 -7.93
N ALA A 38 9.93 -6.85 -7.04
CA ALA A 38 8.97 -7.58 -6.23
C ALA A 38 7.91 -8.32 -7.07
N GLY A 39 7.39 -7.68 -8.13
CA GLY A 39 6.48 -8.33 -9.07
C GLY A 39 7.13 -9.50 -9.80
N MET A 40 8.37 -9.34 -10.26
CA MET A 40 9.15 -10.43 -10.87
C MET A 40 9.41 -11.58 -9.90
N ALA A 41 9.53 -11.30 -8.60
CA ALA A 41 9.66 -12.29 -7.54
C ALA A 41 8.33 -12.95 -7.13
N GLY A 42 7.20 -12.52 -7.70
CA GLY A 42 5.88 -13.12 -7.45
C GLY A 42 5.02 -12.41 -6.41
N SER A 43 5.31 -11.14 -6.09
CA SER A 43 4.44 -10.33 -5.22
C SER A 43 3.11 -10.00 -5.94
N ASP A 44 2.00 -10.17 -5.25
CA ASP A 44 0.64 -9.99 -5.81
C ASP A 44 0.19 -8.53 -5.79
N TYR A 45 0.58 -7.79 -4.74
CA TYR A 45 0.18 -6.40 -4.52
C TYR A 45 1.34 -5.62 -3.89
N ILE A 46 1.33 -4.30 -4.11
CA ILE A 46 2.24 -3.39 -3.41
C ILE A 46 1.46 -2.63 -2.35
N LEU A 47 1.89 -2.74 -1.09
CA LEU A 47 1.41 -1.91 -0.01
C LEU A 47 2.25 -0.63 0.05
N ILE A 48 1.59 0.52 0.22
CA ILE A 48 2.26 1.82 0.33
C ILE A 48 1.92 2.42 1.69
N GLY A 49 2.93 2.60 2.52
CA GLY A 49 2.76 3.09 3.89
C GLY A 49 3.98 2.84 4.76
N GLY A 50 3.97 3.41 5.96
CA GLY A 50 5.11 3.36 6.88
C GLY A 50 4.82 4.11 8.18
N SER A 51 5.87 4.37 8.96
CA SER A 51 5.77 5.10 10.24
C SER A 51 6.17 6.56 10.14
N THR A 52 6.77 6.97 9.03
CA THR A 52 7.34 8.31 8.86
C THR A 52 6.30 9.27 8.30
N SER A 53 6.34 10.54 8.73
CA SER A 53 5.52 11.59 8.17
C SER A 53 5.83 11.78 6.68
N VAL A 54 4.80 11.74 5.85
CA VAL A 54 4.90 11.86 4.39
C VAL A 54 3.93 12.93 3.90
N SER A 55 4.22 13.54 2.76
CA SER A 55 3.27 14.43 2.08
C SER A 55 2.39 13.61 1.12
N SER A 56 1.18 14.11 0.84
CA SER A 56 0.30 13.50 -0.15
C SER A 56 0.95 13.41 -1.54
N GLU A 57 1.76 14.41 -1.91
CA GLU A 57 2.51 14.44 -3.17
C GLU A 57 3.58 13.33 -3.26
N MET A 58 4.25 13.03 -2.14
CA MET A 58 5.22 11.94 -2.06
C MET A 58 4.54 10.57 -2.23
N VAL A 59 3.37 10.40 -1.61
CA VAL A 59 2.58 9.17 -1.78
C VAL A 59 2.07 9.06 -3.21
N ASP A 60 1.51 10.14 -3.77
CA ASP A 60 1.00 10.19 -5.13
C ASP A 60 2.08 9.83 -6.17
N SER A 61 3.25 10.46 -6.07
CA SER A 61 4.38 10.18 -6.98
C SER A 61 4.88 8.74 -6.84
N THR A 62 4.91 8.20 -5.62
CA THR A 62 5.26 6.80 -5.37
C THR A 62 4.25 5.84 -6.00
N VAL A 63 2.94 6.10 -5.84
CA VAL A 63 1.87 5.31 -6.46
C VAL A 63 2.00 5.34 -7.99
N ASP A 64 2.14 6.52 -8.58
CA ASP A 64 2.24 6.68 -10.03
C ASP A 64 3.41 5.89 -10.62
N GLU A 65 4.59 6.01 -10.00
CA GLU A 65 5.79 5.35 -10.50
C GLU A 65 5.73 3.82 -10.32
N ILE A 66 5.16 3.33 -9.22
CA ILE A 66 4.90 1.90 -9.01
C ILE A 66 3.97 1.37 -10.10
N LYS A 67 2.85 2.03 -10.36
CA LYS A 67 1.86 1.59 -11.35
C LYS A 67 2.45 1.62 -12.76
N LYS A 68 3.19 2.67 -13.09
CA LYS A 68 3.86 2.85 -14.38
C LYS A 68 4.91 1.76 -14.66
N VAL A 69 5.72 1.39 -13.67
CA VAL A 69 6.90 0.52 -13.90
C VAL A 69 6.64 -0.96 -13.59
N SER A 70 5.80 -1.27 -12.61
CA SER A 70 5.51 -2.66 -12.20
C SER A 70 4.21 -3.21 -12.78
N GLY A 71 3.21 -2.34 -13.04
CA GLY A 71 1.85 -2.75 -13.40
C GLY A 71 1.07 -3.42 -12.26
N LEU A 72 1.66 -3.55 -11.07
CA LEU A 72 0.99 -4.13 -9.90
C LEU A 72 -0.03 -3.15 -9.30
N LYS A 73 -1.10 -3.71 -8.73
CA LYS A 73 -2.08 -2.94 -7.98
C LYS A 73 -1.51 -2.48 -6.64
N THR A 74 -1.88 -1.27 -6.27
CA THR A 74 -1.40 -0.57 -5.08
C THR A 74 -2.48 -0.48 -4.02
N ILE A 75 -2.14 -0.77 -2.77
CA ILE A 75 -3.04 -0.69 -1.63
C ILE A 75 -2.39 0.21 -0.57
N LEU A 76 -3.10 1.26 -0.16
CA LEU A 76 -2.61 2.12 0.93
C LEU A 76 -2.66 1.37 2.26
N PHE A 77 -1.56 1.43 2.99
CA PHE A 77 -1.40 0.95 4.37
C PHE A 77 -1.19 2.17 5.28
N PRO A 78 -2.28 2.91 5.60
CA PRO A 78 -2.17 4.23 6.19
C PRO A 78 -1.73 4.19 7.66
N GLY A 79 -0.70 4.97 8.00
CA GLY A 79 -0.35 5.32 9.39
C GLY A 79 -0.95 6.66 9.84
N SER A 80 -1.33 7.53 8.89
CA SER A 80 -1.93 8.85 9.14
C SER A 80 -2.79 9.32 7.96
N THR A 81 -3.49 10.45 8.12
CA THR A 81 -4.39 11.04 7.12
C THR A 81 -3.67 11.53 5.86
N GLU A 82 -2.41 11.91 5.99
CA GLU A 82 -1.56 12.43 4.90
C GLU A 82 -1.18 11.33 3.89
N MET A 83 -1.38 10.06 4.26
CA MET A 83 -1.11 8.90 3.40
C MET A 83 -2.25 8.59 2.41
N ILE A 84 -3.35 9.35 2.43
CA ILE A 84 -4.48 9.11 1.53
C ILE A 84 -4.14 9.65 0.13
N SER A 85 -4.20 8.77 -0.86
CA SER A 85 -4.02 9.08 -2.27
C SER A 85 -5.22 8.59 -3.09
N ARG A 86 -5.71 9.41 -4.02
CA ARG A 86 -6.76 9.02 -4.98
C ARG A 86 -6.24 8.14 -6.11
N LYS A 87 -4.91 7.97 -6.21
CA LYS A 87 -4.26 7.26 -7.32
C LYS A 87 -4.11 5.77 -7.03
N ALA A 88 -4.18 5.38 -5.76
CA ALA A 88 -4.11 3.99 -5.31
C ALA A 88 -5.38 3.21 -5.67
N ASP A 89 -5.25 1.89 -5.82
CA ASP A 89 -6.35 1.03 -6.26
C ASP A 89 -7.26 0.61 -5.09
N ALA A 90 -6.73 0.59 -3.87
CA ALA A 90 -7.49 0.38 -2.64
C ALA A 90 -6.79 1.01 -1.43
N ILE A 91 -7.49 1.01 -0.30
CA ILE A 91 -6.98 1.38 1.03
C ILE A 91 -7.38 0.30 2.03
N PHE A 92 -6.45 -0.11 2.89
CA PHE A 92 -6.82 -0.82 4.10
C PHE A 92 -7.37 0.19 5.11
N TYR A 93 -8.69 0.21 5.24
CA TYR A 93 -9.38 1.04 6.22
C TYR A 93 -9.32 0.36 7.59
N MET A 94 -8.20 0.56 8.28
CA MET A 94 -7.81 -0.20 9.47
C MET A 94 -8.23 0.48 10.77
N SER A 95 -8.48 -0.33 11.80
CA SER A 95 -8.66 0.08 13.19
C SER A 95 -7.64 -0.67 14.05
N LEU A 96 -6.85 0.07 14.85
CA LEU A 96 -5.83 -0.50 15.74
C LEU A 96 -6.48 -0.97 17.05
N LEU A 97 -7.13 -2.14 17.00
CA LEU A 97 -8.02 -2.64 18.06
C LEU A 97 -7.39 -2.78 19.45
N ASN A 98 -6.07 -2.97 19.54
CA ASN A 98 -5.34 -3.06 20.80
C ASN A 98 -4.76 -1.71 21.27
N SER A 99 -5.09 -0.61 20.61
CA SER A 99 -4.68 0.73 21.01
C SER A 99 -5.34 1.14 22.33
N ARG A 100 -4.60 1.85 23.19
CA ARG A 100 -5.17 2.54 24.37
C ARG A 100 -5.67 3.95 24.03
N ASN A 101 -5.36 4.44 22.83
CA ASN A 101 -5.79 5.74 22.35
C ASN A 101 -6.91 5.55 21.30
N ILE A 102 -8.10 6.04 21.64
CA ILE A 102 -9.34 5.88 20.86
C ILE A 102 -9.24 6.43 19.43
N LYS A 103 -8.37 7.43 19.22
CA LYS A 103 -8.10 8.02 17.90
C LYS A 103 -7.67 6.97 16.87
N PHE A 104 -6.93 5.94 17.28
CA PHE A 104 -6.48 4.87 16.38
C PHE A 104 -7.49 3.73 16.22
N ILE A 105 -8.56 3.68 17.01
CA ILE A 105 -9.61 2.66 16.95
C ILE A 105 -10.74 3.12 16.03
N MET A 106 -11.17 4.36 16.18
CA MET A 106 -12.40 4.85 15.53
C MET A 106 -12.27 6.28 14.98
N GLY A 107 -11.10 6.91 15.10
CA GLY A 107 -10.91 8.30 14.71
C GLY A 107 -11.50 9.27 15.73
N TYR A 108 -11.91 10.46 15.25
CA TYR A 108 -12.75 11.40 15.97
C TYR A 108 -14.22 11.10 15.69
#